data_AF-A0AAV5ZSD3-F1
#
_entry.id   AF-A0AAV5ZSD3-F1
#
_cell.length_a   1.000
_cell.length_b   1.000
_cell.length_c   1.000
_cell.angle_alpha   90.00
_cell.angle_beta   90.00
_cell.angle_gamma   90.00
#
_symmetry.space_group_name_H-M   'P 1'
#
loop_
_entity.id
_entity.type
_entity.pdbx_description
1 polymer ?
#
loop_
_entity_poly.entity_id
_entity_poly.type
_entity_poly.pdbx_seq_one_letter_code
_entity_poly.pdbx_strand_id
1 'polypeptide(L)' 'PPPGGQYNYPVRGDEKLIVAGWPAKQEYGVQIYYKWLLPTMVGKVTSGGMAPKDAMKWAAKELEGYKRG' A
#
# COMPACT_ATOMS: atom_id res chain seq x y z
N PRO A 1 18.20 -23.62 -9.99
CA PRO A 1 17.25 -24.35 -9.11
C PRO A 1 16.36 -25.30 -9.93
N PRO A 2 15.81 -26.36 -9.31
CA PRO A 2 14.90 -27.29 -9.99
C PRO A 2 13.67 -26.57 -10.56
N PRO A 3 13.02 -27.10 -11.62
CA PRO A 3 11.83 -26.50 -12.21
C PRO A 3 10.75 -26.29 -11.14
N GLY A 4 10.34 -25.03 -10.92
CA GLY A 4 9.36 -24.65 -9.90
C GLY A 4 9.91 -23.91 -8.67
N GLY A 5 11.24 -23.74 -8.56
CA GLY A 5 11.81 -22.82 -7.57
C GLY A 5 11.44 -21.38 -7.90
N GLN A 6 10.85 -20.68 -6.94
CA GLN A 6 10.51 -19.25 -7.01
C GLN A 6 11.66 -18.49 -7.70
N TYR A 7 11.36 -17.90 -8.86
CA TYR A 7 12.24 -16.92 -9.50
C TYR A 7 12.26 -15.70 -8.58
N ASN A 8 13.06 -15.75 -7.51
CA ASN A 8 13.53 -14.52 -6.92
C ASN A 8 14.37 -13.88 -8.02
N TYR A 9 13.81 -12.88 -8.70
CA TYR A 9 14.58 -11.96 -9.52
C TYR A 9 15.74 -11.50 -8.63
N PRO A 10 16.98 -11.95 -8.87
CA PRO A 10 18.10 -11.42 -8.13
C PRO A 10 18.15 -9.95 -8.53
N VAL A 11 18.10 -9.06 -7.53
CA VAL A 11 18.11 -7.61 -7.73
C VAL A 11 19.34 -7.27 -8.60
N ARG A 12 19.11 -6.98 -9.89
CA ARG A 12 20.15 -6.72 -10.90
C ARG A 12 20.70 -5.30 -10.82
N GLY A 13 20.25 -4.50 -9.86
CA GLY A 13 20.77 -3.17 -9.58
C GLY A 13 19.99 -2.04 -10.26
N ASP A 14 19.12 -2.37 -11.21
CA ASP A 14 18.19 -1.44 -11.86
C ASP A 14 16.79 -1.44 -11.22
N GLU A 15 16.50 -2.36 -10.30
CA GLU A 15 15.20 -2.37 -9.63
C GLU A 15 15.09 -1.26 -8.58
N LYS A 16 13.97 -0.54 -8.62
CA LYS A 16 13.55 0.32 -7.51
C LYS A 16 12.69 -0.48 -6.56
N LEU A 17 13.16 -0.65 -5.33
CA LEU A 17 12.36 -1.23 -4.25
C LEU A 17 11.19 -0.28 -3.96
N ILE A 18 10.01 -0.67 -4.43
CA ILE A 18 8.76 0.04 -4.18
C ILE A 18 8.05 -0.62 -3.02
N VAL A 19 7.78 0.15 -1.96
CA VAL A 19 6.88 -0.26 -0.88
C VAL A 19 5.52 0.40 -1.10
N ALA A 20 4.45 -0.24 -0.62
CA ALA A 20 3.13 0.39 -0.61
C ALA A 20 3.21 1.72 0.15
N GLY A 21 3.02 2.84 -0.56
CA GLY A 21 3.16 4.19 0.00
C GLY A 21 4.33 5.00 -0.56
N TRP A 22 5.23 4.45 -1.40
CA TRP A 22 6.21 5.25 -2.14
C TRP A 22 5.51 6.25 -3.09
N PRO A 23 5.91 7.53 -3.20
CA PRO A 23 7.12 8.19 -2.68
C PRO A 23 6.94 8.93 -1.33
N ALA A 24 5.95 8.55 -0.51
CA ALA A 24 5.78 9.16 0.80
C ALA A 24 7.01 8.94 1.69
N LYS A 25 7.21 9.84 2.66
CA LYS A 25 8.25 9.68 3.69
C LYS A 25 8.11 8.30 4.35
N GLN A 26 9.24 7.69 4.72
CA GLN A 26 9.29 6.33 5.25
C GLN A 26 8.32 6.11 6.42
N GLU A 27 8.21 7.07 7.34
CA GLU A 27 7.28 7.03 8.48
C GLU A 27 5.82 6.82 8.04
N TYR A 28 5.38 7.49 6.97
CA TYR A 28 4.03 7.32 6.43
C TYR A 28 3.89 6.06 5.59
N GLY A 29 4.90 5.71 4.79
CA GLY A 29 4.91 4.49 3.99
C GLY A 29 4.77 3.23 4.86
N VAL A 30 5.49 3.20 5.98
CA VAL A 30 5.40 2.14 7.00
C VAL A 30 3.96 2.02 7.51
N GLN A 31 3.32 3.14 7.88
CA GLN A 31 1.95 3.14 8.38
C GLN A 31 0.94 2.69 7.32
N ILE A 32 1.09 3.14 6.07
CA ILE A 32 0.25 2.71 4.93
C ILE A 32 0.31 1.19 4.76
N TYR A 33 1.51 0.62 4.83
CA TYR A 33 1.73 -0.81 4.69
C TYR A 33 1.16 -1.58 5.88
N TYR A 34 1.56 -1.24 7.12
CA TYR A 34 1.16 -1.99 8.32
C TYR A 34 -0.33 -1.90 8.64
N LYS A 35 -0.98 -0.77 8.33
CA LYS A 35 -2.42 -0.58 8.59
C LYS A 35 -3.30 -1.02 7.44
N TRP A 36 -2.72 -1.60 6.39
CA TRP A 36 -3.46 -2.14 5.24
C TRP A 36 -4.42 -1.11 4.63
N LEU A 37 -3.96 0.15 4.53
CA LEU A 37 -4.81 1.26 4.10
C LEU A 37 -5.39 1.04 2.70
N LEU A 38 -4.54 0.67 1.74
CA LEU A 38 -4.94 0.48 0.34
C LEU A 38 -5.88 -0.73 0.17
N PRO A 39 -5.59 -1.93 0.72
CA PRO A 39 -6.51 -3.06 0.62
C PRO A 39 -7.85 -2.80 1.29
N THR A 40 -7.85 -2.09 2.43
CA THR A 40 -9.10 -1.70 3.12
C THR A 40 -9.92 -0.73 2.27
N MET A 41 -9.27 0.24 1.62
CA MET A 41 -9.93 1.17 0.68
C MET A 41 -10.58 0.42 -0.48
N VAL A 42 -9.86 -0.53 -1.09
CA VAL A 42 -10.39 -1.36 -2.17
C VAL A 42 -11.57 -2.19 -1.69
N GLY A 43 -11.47 -2.84 -0.53
CA GLY A 43 -12.57 -3.63 0.05
C GLY A 43 -13.83 -2.80 0.33
N LYS A 44 -13.69 -1.53 0.72
CA LYS A 44 -14.82 -0.60 0.87
C LYS A 44 -15.52 -0.33 -0.47
N VAL A 45 -14.77 -0.23 -1.56
CA VAL A 45 -15.33 0.01 -2.90
C VAL A 45 -15.98 -1.26 -3.46
N THR A 46 -15.27 -2.40 -3.40
CA THR A 46 -15.71 -3.64 -4.06
C THR A 46 -16.80 -4.34 -3.25
N SER A 47 -16.51 -4.72 -2.01
CA SER A 47 -17.42 -5.48 -1.16
C SER A 47 -18.34 -4.59 -0.33
N GLY A 48 -17.91 -3.37 0.00
CA GLY A 48 -18.65 -2.43 0.83
C GLY A 48 -19.62 -1.50 0.08
N GLY A 49 -19.62 -1.51 -1.25
CA GLY A 49 -20.49 -0.65 -2.07
C GLY A 49 -20.23 0.85 -1.95
N MET A 50 -19.11 1.26 -1.32
CA MET A 50 -18.75 2.67 -1.17
C MET A 50 -18.32 3.24 -2.51
N ALA A 51 -18.81 4.43 -2.88
CA ALA A 51 -18.35 5.09 -4.08
C ALA A 51 -16.83 5.35 -4.02
N PRO A 52 -16.07 5.17 -5.12
CA PRO A 52 -14.61 5.32 -5.12
C PRO A 52 -14.13 6.66 -4.56
N LYS A 53 -14.83 7.75 -4.86
CA LYS A 53 -14.50 9.09 -4.35
C LYS A 53 -14.59 9.19 -2.83
N ASP A 54 -15.55 8.50 -2.22
CA ASP A 54 -15.75 8.54 -0.78
C ASP A 54 -14.76 7.63 -0.05
N ALA A 55 -14.39 6.50 -0.67
CA ALA A 55 -13.29 5.66 -0.19
C ALA A 55 -11.95 6.41 -0.21
N MET A 56 -11.69 7.22 -1.24
CA MET A 56 -10.51 8.09 -1.31
C MET A 56 -10.51 9.17 -0.22
N LYS A 57 -11.66 9.81 0.03
CA LYS A 57 -11.79 10.79 1.13
C LYS A 57 -11.55 10.15 2.50
N TRP A 58 -12.07 8.93 2.71
CA TRP A 58 -11.80 8.16 3.92
C TRP A 58 -10.31 7.88 4.07
N ALA A 59 -9.65 7.37 3.03
CA ALA A 59 -8.22 7.07 3.08
C ALA A 59 -7.37 8.33 3.36
N ALA A 60 -7.73 9.48 2.80
CA ALA A 60 -7.08 10.75 3.11
C ALA A 60 -7.22 11.13 4.60
N LYS A 61 -8.39 10.89 5.21
CA LYS A 61 -8.62 11.14 6.64
C LYS A 61 -7.78 10.21 7.51
N GLU A 62 -7.62 8.95 7.14
CA GLU A 62 -6.74 8.00 7.84
C GLU A 62 -5.27 8.45 7.80
N LEU A 63 -4.80 8.93 6.63
CA LEU A 63 -3.45 9.45 6.46
C LEU A 63 -3.16 10.68 7.32
N GLU A 64 -4.13 11.60 7.47
CA GLU A 64 -4.00 12.72 8.42
C GLU A 64 -3.89 12.22 9.88
N GLY A 65 -4.54 11.10 10.20
CA GLY A 65 -4.37 10.42 11.48
C GLY A 65 -2.95 9.90 11.70
N TYR A 66 -2.25 9.49 10.63
CA TYR A 66 -0.87 9.00 10.73
C TYR A 66 0.15 10.12 10.95
N LYS A 67 -0.22 11.39 10.73
CA LYS A 67 0.62 12.54 11.07
C LYS A 67 0.57 12.92 12.56
N ARG A 68 -0.39 12.38 13.32
CA ARG A 68 -0.65 12.77 14.71
C ARG A 68 0.04 11.88 15.76
N GLY A 69 0.69 10.81 15.33
CA GLY A 69 1.55 9.95 16.16
C GLY A 69 2.93 9.88 15.55
#